data_AF-A0AAD8TBX8-F1
#
_entry.id   AF-A0AAD8TBX8-F1
#
_cell.length_a   1.000
_cell.length_b   1.000
_cell.length_c   1.000
_cell.angle_alpha   90.00
_cell.angle_beta   90.00
_cell.angle_gamma   90.00
#
_symmetry.space_group_name_H-M   'P 1'
#
loop_
_entity.id
_entity.type
_entity.pdbx_description
1 polymer ?
#
loop_
_entity_poly.entity_id
_entity_poly.type
_entity_poly.pdbx_seq_one_letter_code
_entity_poly.pdbx_strand_id
1 'polypeptide(L)'
;MELFFSPSDKTALLDCPLCCLPLKPPVFKCRNTHAACSGCAASRSNKCASCVGGVYEHIHWLDPYVLGTKVRCPNKAYGCRSSVPYCMADDPQV
;
A
#
# COMPACT_ATOMS: atom_id res chain seq x y z
N MET A 1 -18.55 14.80 8.52
CA MET A 1 -17.15 14.36 8.32
C MET A 1 -17.04 14.01 6.86
N GLU A 2 -16.79 15.03 6.05
CA GLU A 2 -16.74 14.91 4.60
C GLU A 2 -15.43 14.21 4.26
N LEU A 3 -15.46 12.87 4.16
CA LEU A 3 -14.39 12.14 3.52
C LEU A 3 -14.49 12.49 2.03
N PHE A 4 -13.74 13.50 1.62
CA PHE A 4 -13.47 13.81 0.23
C PHE A 4 -12.74 12.61 -0.41
N PHE A 5 -13.51 11.58 -0.74
CA PHE A 5 -13.12 10.59 -1.74
C PHE A 5 -13.11 11.32 -3.08
N SER A 6 -11.98 11.94 -3.40
CA SER A 6 -11.76 12.45 -4.74
C SER A 6 -11.65 11.24 -5.68
N PRO A 7 -12.45 11.14 -6.75
CA PRO A 7 -12.66 9.93 -7.54
C PRO A 7 -11.46 9.48 -8.41
N SER A 8 -10.23 9.94 -8.10
CA SER A 8 -9.02 9.63 -8.86
C SER A 8 -7.97 8.79 -8.10
N ASP A 9 -8.17 8.49 -6.82
CA ASP A 9 -7.14 7.82 -6.01
C ASP A 9 -7.27 6.28 -6.04
N LYS A 10 -6.90 5.67 -7.18
CA LYS A 10 -6.74 4.20 -7.26
C LYS A 10 -5.68 3.68 -6.29
N THR A 11 -4.79 4.55 -5.82
CA THR A 11 -3.66 4.27 -4.94
C THR A 11 -4.05 4.07 -3.48
N ALA A 12 -5.16 4.63 -3.00
CA ALA A 12 -5.67 4.40 -1.65
C ALA A 12 -6.00 2.91 -1.36
N LEU A 13 -6.27 2.13 -2.41
CA LEU A 13 -6.45 0.67 -2.29
C LEU A 13 -5.12 -0.07 -2.04
N LEU A 14 -3.99 0.60 -2.25
CA LEU A 14 -2.65 0.11 -2.00
C LEU A 14 -2.10 0.59 -0.65
N ASP A 15 -2.90 1.25 0.18
CA ASP A 15 -2.49 1.63 1.52
C ASP A 15 -2.73 0.52 2.54
N CYS A 16 -1.80 0.39 3.49
CA CYS A 16 -1.95 -0.52 4.61
C CYS A 16 -3.02 0.04 5.57
N PRO A 17 -4.12 -0.67 5.84
CA PRO A 17 -5.19 -0.18 6.73
C PRO A 17 -4.75 -0.05 8.19
N LEU A 18 -3.56 -0.55 8.55
CA LEU A 18 -3.05 -0.57 9.92
C LEU A 18 -2.11 0.60 10.22
N CYS A 19 -1.40 1.13 9.22
CA CYS A 19 -0.48 2.25 9.38
C CYS A 19 -0.79 3.43 8.45
N CYS A 20 -1.77 3.29 7.56
CA CYS A 20 -2.16 4.30 6.57
C CYS A 20 -1.00 4.76 5.68
N LEU A 21 -0.03 3.87 5.43
CA LEU A 21 1.08 4.07 4.51
C LEU A 21 0.97 3.09 3.34
N PRO A 22 1.41 3.48 2.14
CA PRO A 22 1.62 2.59 0.99
C PRO A 22 2.17 1.22 1.39
N LEU A 23 1.49 0.17 0.91
CA LEU A 23 1.96 -1.21 1.00
C LEU A 23 3.30 -1.30 0.29
N LYS A 24 4.27 -1.89 0.99
CA LYS A 24 5.61 -2.18 0.47
C LYS A 24 5.77 -3.69 0.39
N PRO A 25 6.32 -4.24 -0.71
CA PRO A 25 6.72 -5.64 -0.75
C PRO A 25 7.68 -5.96 0.41
N PRO A 26 7.58 -7.16 1.01
CA PRO A 26 6.58 -8.20 0.76
C PRO A 26 5.19 -7.82 1.31
N VAL A 27 4.14 -8.01 0.49
CA VAL A 27 2.75 -7.71 0.85
C VAL A 27 2.04 -8.93 1.40
N PHE A 28 1.40 -8.78 2.56
CA PHE A 28 0.68 -9.86 3.22
C PHE A 28 -0.82 -9.68 3.07
N LYS A 29 -1.54 -10.79 2.93
CA LYS A 29 -3.00 -10.81 2.83
C LYS A 29 -3.55 -11.95 3.68
N CYS A 30 -4.71 -11.76 4.27
CA CYS A 30 -5.45 -12.87 4.86
C CYS A 30 -6.38 -13.52 3.84
N ARG A 31 -6.91 -14.70 4.18
CA ARG A 31 -7.84 -15.45 3.32
C ARG A 31 -9.09 -14.65 2.91
N ASN A 32 -9.51 -13.68 3.74
CA ASN A 32 -10.68 -12.83 3.50
C ASN A 32 -10.36 -11.47 2.86
N THR A 33 -9.20 -11.30 2.22
CA THR A 33 -8.85 -10.11 1.42
C THR A 33 -8.27 -8.88 2.11
N HIS A 34 -8.19 -8.84 3.44
CA HIS A 34 -7.45 -7.79 4.12
C HIS A 34 -5.95 -7.91 3.85
N ALA A 35 -5.33 -6.81 3.42
CA ALA A 35 -3.89 -6.71 3.20
C ALA A 35 -3.20 -5.95 4.33
N ALA A 36 -1.92 -6.23 4.54
CA ALA A 36 -1.06 -5.53 5.48
C ALA A 36 0.40 -5.52 4.96
N CYS A 37 1.16 -4.51 5.35
CA CYS A 37 2.61 -4.51 5.13
C CYS A 37 3.30 -5.47 6.10
N SER A 38 4.51 -5.92 5.74
CA SER A 38 5.32 -6.85 6.53
C SER A 38 5.43 -6.45 8.02
N GLY A 39 5.77 -5.18 8.32
CA GLY A 39 5.89 -4.70 9.71
C GLY A 39 4.57 -4.73 10.48
N CYS A 40 3.45 -4.41 9.84
CA CYS A 40 2.12 -4.44 10.46
C CYS A 40 1.61 -5.88 10.68
N ALA A 41 1.95 -6.81 9.77
CA ALA A 41 1.66 -8.23 9.95
C ALA A 41 2.50 -8.81 11.10
N ALA A 42 3.81 -8.56 11.11
CA ALA A 42 4.73 -9.06 12.12
C ALA A 42 4.38 -8.55 13.53
N SER A 43 4.08 -7.25 13.68
CA SER A 43 3.67 -6.66 14.97
C SER A 43 2.39 -7.26 15.56
N ARG A 44 1.58 -7.93 14.74
CA ARG A 44 0.36 -8.64 15.16
C ARG A 44 0.53 -10.16 15.20
N SER A 45 1.77 -10.67 15.17
CA SER A 45 2.05 -12.10 15.09
C SER A 45 1.34 -12.76 13.91
N ASN A 46 1.29 -12.06 12.78
CA ASN A 46 0.57 -12.43 11.55
C ASN A 46 -0.94 -12.63 11.73
N LYS A 47 -1.56 -12.12 12.81
CA LYS A 47 -3.02 -12.21 12.98
C LYS A 47 -3.71 -11.04 12.29
N CYS A 48 -4.76 -11.35 11.53
CA CYS A 48 -5.59 -10.36 10.88
C CYS A 48 -6.41 -9.59 11.92
N ALA A 49 -6.37 -8.26 11.85
CA ALA A 49 -7.10 -7.40 12.78
C ALA A 49 -8.63 -7.41 12.52
N SER A 50 -9.03 -7.67 11.28
CA SER A 50 -10.43 -7.58 10.85
C SER A 50 -11.14 -8.94 10.79
N CYS A 51 -10.40 -10.05 10.87
CA CYS A 51 -10.96 -11.40 10.77
C CYS A 51 -10.79 -12.17 12.08
N VAL A 52 -11.84 -12.87 12.50
CA VAL A 52 -11.73 -13.88 13.56
C VAL A 52 -10.89 -15.05 13.05
N GLY A 53 -9.73 -15.28 13.67
CA GLY A 53 -8.82 -16.38 13.30
C GLY A 53 -8.11 -16.22 11.95
N GLY A 54 -8.17 -15.04 11.33
CA GLY A 54 -7.46 -14.80 10.07
C GLY A 54 -5.95 -14.69 10.29
N VAL A 55 -5.17 -15.26 9.38
CA VAL A 55 -3.70 -15.16 9.36
C VAL A 55 -3.27 -14.41 8.10
N TYR A 56 -2.32 -13.50 8.26
CA TYR A 56 -1.63 -12.81 7.18
C TYR A 56 -0.54 -13.71 6.61
N GLU A 57 -0.60 -13.97 5.32
CA GLU A 57 0.39 -14.73 4.58
C GLU A 57 0.92 -13.89 3.43
N HIS A 58 2.20 -14.07 3.08
CA HIS A 58 2.82 -13.35 1.97
C HIS A 58 2.18 -13.77 0.65
N ILE A 59 1.75 -12.78 -0.15
CA ILE A 59 1.13 -13.02 -1.45
C ILE A 59 2.06 -12.52 -2.55
N HIS A 60 2.80 -13.45 -3.14
CA HIS A 60 3.83 -13.19 -4.15
C HIS A 60 3.35 -12.39 -5.37
N TRP A 61 2.11 -12.57 -5.84
CA TRP A 61 1.62 -11.88 -7.03
C TRP A 61 1.34 -10.39 -6.79
N LEU A 62 1.14 -9.99 -5.52
CA LEU A 62 0.81 -8.61 -5.18
C LEU A 62 2.06 -7.71 -5.13
N ASP A 63 3.23 -8.30 -4.86
CA ASP A 63 4.51 -7.59 -4.86
C ASP A 63 4.82 -6.89 -6.20
N PRO A 64 4.81 -7.59 -7.36
CA PRO A 64 5.05 -6.92 -8.65
C PRO A 64 3.93 -5.95 -9.03
N TYR A 65 2.69 -6.17 -8.56
CA TYR A 65 1.58 -5.25 -8.79
C TYR A 65 1.78 -3.91 -8.06
N VAL A 66 2.19 -3.99 -6.79
CA VAL A 66 2.52 -2.81 -5.97
C VAL A 66 3.73 -2.06 -6.53
N LEU A 67 4.80 -2.78 -6.92
CA LEU A 67 5.98 -2.18 -7.55
C LEU A 67 5.68 -1.55 -8.92
N GLY A 68 4.76 -2.15 -9.67
CA GLY A 68 4.38 -1.69 -11.01
C GLY A 68 3.47 -0.44 -11.00
N THR A 69 2.79 -0.18 -9.89
CA THR A 69 1.92 0.99 -9.75
C THR A 69 2.78 2.23 -9.50
N LYS A 70 2.83 3.15 -10.46
CA LYS A 70 3.69 4.34 -10.41
C LYS A 70 2.89 5.62 -10.20
N VAL A 71 3.43 6.51 -9.38
CA VAL A 71 2.98 7.89 -9.24
C VAL A 71 3.94 8.83 -9.96
N ARG A 72 3.39 9.91 -10.53
CA ARG A 72 4.19 10.93 -11.22
C ARG A 72 4.82 11.88 -10.19
N CYS A 73 5.99 12.39 -10.50
CA CYS A 73 6.62 13.42 -9.68
C CYS A 73 5.69 14.65 -9.54
N PRO A 74 5.54 15.22 -8.33
CA PRO A 74 4.78 16.45 -8.11
C PRO A 74 5.27 17.61 -9.00
N ASN A 75 6.57 17.66 -9.29
CA ASN A 75 7.20 18.67 -10.15
C ASN A 75 6.95 18.45 -11.65
N LYS A 76 5.97 17.63 -12.03
CA LYS A 76 5.57 17.46 -13.44
C LYS A 76 5.24 18.80 -14.11
N ALA A 77 4.61 19.72 -13.38
CA ALA A 77 4.30 21.07 -13.88
C ALA A 77 5.57 21.85 -14.28
N TYR A 78 6.70 21.56 -13.63
CA TYR A 78 8.01 22.16 -13.90
C TYR A 78 8.86 21.32 -14.88
N GLY A 79 8.26 20.36 -15.59
CA GLY A 79 8.94 19.57 -16.62
C GLY A 79 9.56 18.26 -16.13
N CYS A 80 9.39 17.88 -14.84
CA CYS A 80 9.86 16.58 -14.37
C CYS A 80 9.07 15.45 -15.02
N ARG A 81 9.78 14.51 -15.66
CA ARG A 81 9.20 13.32 -16.34
C ARG A 81 9.36 12.04 -15.53
N SER A 82 9.91 12.14 -14.33
CA SER A 82 10.14 10.99 -13.46
C SER A 82 8.83 10.47 -12.87
N SER A 83 8.80 9.17 -12.63
CA SER A 83 7.73 8.48 -11.92
C SER A 83 8.35 7.44 -11.01
N VAL A 84 7.87 7.34 -9.78
CA VAL A 84 8.34 6.36 -8.79
C VAL A 84 7.22 5.36 -8.49
N PRO A 85 7.53 4.12 -8.11
CA PRO A 85 6.54 3.21 -7.54
C PRO A 85 5.83 3.86 -6.36
N TYR A 86 4.52 3.66 -6.26
CA TYR A 86 3.69 4.23 -5.20
C TYR A 86 4.17 3.80 -3.81
N CYS A 87 4.66 2.58 -3.68
CA CYS A 87 5.24 2.08 -2.44
C CYS A 87 6.51 2.83 -1.99
N MET A 88 7.05 3.75 -2.79
CA MET A 88 8.16 4.64 -2.42
C MET A 88 7.72 6.09 -2.21
N ALA A 89 6.42 6.40 -2.31
CA ALA A 89 5.91 7.76 -2.25
C ALA A 89 5.96 8.40 -0.86
N ASP A 90 6.00 7.60 0.22
CA ASP A 90 6.20 8.13 1.59
C ASP A 90 7.65 8.50 1.92
N ASP A 91 8.60 8.20 1.03
CA ASP A 91 9.99 8.55 1.26
C ASP A 91 10.18 10.05 0.95
N PRO A 92 10.68 10.88 1.89
CA PRO A 92 10.82 12.33 1.70
C PRO A 92 11.80 12.80 0.61
N GLN A 93 12.10 11.98 -0.41
CA GLN A 93 13.14 12.24 -1.41
C GLN A 93 12.64 12.26 -2.88
N VAL A 94 11.39 12.71 -3.12
CA VAL A 94 10.87 12.98 -4.48
C VAL A 94 10.40 14.42 -4.65
#